data_AF-A0A9N9JTU8-F1
#
_entry.id   AF-A0A9N9JTU8-F1
#
_cell.length_a   1.000
_cell.length_b   1.000
_cell.length_c   1.000
_cell.angle_alpha   90.00
_cell.angle_beta   90.00
_cell.angle_gamma   90.00
#
_symmetry.space_group_name_H-M   'P 1'
#
loop_
_entity.id
_entity.type
_entity.pdbx_description
1 polymer ?
#
loop_
_entity_poly.entity_id
_entity_poly.type
_entity_poly.pdbx_seq_one_letter_code
_entity_poly.pdbx_strand_id
1 'polypeptide(L)'
;RLAVNIAITLMGKHKPIYDPASDCGDYVVVINAKEIAVTGKKEDQKLYRHHSGYPGGLKTINYKRLMEKDPTEESSFGDVTKESLER
;
A
#
# COMPACT_ATOMS: atom_id res chain seq x y z
N ARG A 1 7.38 -3.24 9.43
CA ARG A 1 6.43 -4.25 10.00
C ARG A 1 5.05 -3.64 10.31
N LEU A 2 4.84 -2.34 10.10
CA LEU A 2 3.55 -1.65 10.27
C LEU A 2 2.44 -2.18 9.36
N ALA A 3 2.71 -2.31 8.05
CA ALA A 3 1.71 -2.75 7.07
C ALA A 3 1.11 -4.14 7.37
N VAL A 4 1.92 -5.07 7.89
CA VAL A 4 1.46 -6.42 8.25
C VAL A 4 0.42 -6.34 9.38
N ASN A 5 0.69 -5.51 10.38
CA ASN A 5 -0.23 -5.35 11.51
C ASN A 5 -1.52 -4.65 11.08
N ILE A 6 -1.43 -3.62 10.23
CA ILE A 6 -2.60 -2.94 9.66
C ILE A 6 -3.45 -3.95 8.88
N ALA A 7 -2.84 -4.78 8.03
CA ALA A 7 -3.56 -5.80 7.27
C ALA A 7 -4.24 -6.82 8.18
N ILE A 8 -3.62 -7.24 9.29
CA ILE A 8 -4.22 -8.16 10.27
C ILE A 8 -5.46 -7.52 10.93
N THR A 9 -5.40 -6.22 11.23
CA THR A 9 -6.52 -5.48 11.82
C THR A 9 -7.66 -5.28 10.81
N LEU A 10 -7.33 -4.88 9.57
CA LEU A 10 -8.29 -4.74 8.47
C LEU A 10 -8.98 -6.07 8.13
N MET A 11 -8.26 -7.20 8.19
CA MET A 11 -8.86 -8.53 7.98
C MET A 11 -9.63 -9.06 9.20
N GLY A 12 -9.60 -8.38 10.35
CA GLY A 12 -10.27 -8.84 11.58
C GLY A 12 -9.64 -10.07 12.24
N LYS A 13 -8.48 -10.55 11.77
CA LYS A 13 -7.80 -11.78 12.27
C LYS A 13 -7.36 -11.72 13.74
N HIS A 14 -7.36 -10.53 14.32
CA HIS A 14 -7.07 -10.33 15.73
C HIS A 14 -8.29 -10.62 16.64
N LYS A 15 -9.49 -10.76 16.07
CA LYS A 15 -10.72 -11.07 16.81
C LYS A 15 -11.04 -12.57 16.73
N PRO A 16 -11.60 -13.16 17.79
CA PRO A 16 -12.02 -14.56 17.80
C PRO A 16 -13.25 -14.82 16.91
N ILE A 17 -13.94 -13.76 16.46
CA ILE A 17 -15.10 -13.81 15.55
C ILE A 17 -14.69 -13.80 14.06
N TYR A 18 -13.42 -14.00 13.75
CA TYR A 18 -12.94 -14.00 12.36
C TYR A 18 -13.57 -15.13 11.55
N ASP A 19 -14.29 -14.76 10.48
CA ASP A 19 -14.79 -15.67 9.45
C ASP A 19 -14.19 -15.26 8.10
N PRO A 20 -13.50 -16.14 7.37
CA PRO A 20 -12.94 -15.83 6.06
C PRO A 20 -13.99 -15.45 5.00
N ALA A 21 -15.27 -15.81 5.17
CA ALA A 21 -16.34 -15.45 4.26
C ALA A 21 -17.00 -14.10 4.57
N SER A 22 -16.76 -13.53 5.76
CA SER A 22 -17.41 -12.31 6.23
C SER A 22 -16.39 -11.23 6.58
N ASP A 23 -16.62 -10.01 6.10
CA ASP A 23 -15.70 -8.90 6.31
C ASP A 23 -15.89 -8.32 7.73
N CYS A 24 -15.23 -8.94 8.72
CA CYS A 24 -15.30 -8.58 10.14
C CYS A 24 -14.15 -7.65 10.58
N GLY A 25 -13.58 -6.91 9.62
CA GLY A 25 -12.49 -5.97 9.80
C GLY A 25 -12.86 -4.72 10.61
N ASP A 26 -11.83 -4.02 11.10
CA ASP A 26 -11.97 -2.68 11.67
C ASP A 26 -11.38 -1.63 10.74
N TYR A 27 -11.94 -0.41 10.77
CA TYR A 27 -11.37 0.72 10.07
C TYR A 27 -10.08 1.20 10.74
N VAL A 28 -9.00 1.28 9.97
CA VAL A 28 -7.70 1.76 10.43
C VAL A 28 -7.35 3.06 9.72
N VAL A 29 -7.16 4.13 10.49
CA VAL A 29 -6.68 5.42 9.98
C VAL A 29 -5.20 5.56 10.35
N VAL A 30 -4.35 5.71 9.33
CA VAL A 30 -2.92 5.97 9.52
C VAL A 30 -2.68 7.47 9.44
N ILE A 31 -2.18 8.04 10.53
CA ILE A 31 -1.71 9.42 10.58
C ILE A 31 -0.19 9.48 10.34
N ASN A 32 0.30 10.58 9.78
CA ASN A 32 1.74 10.83 9.53
C ASN A 32 2.45 9.80 8.64
N ALA A 33 1.83 9.42 7.52
CA ALA A 33 2.42 8.49 6.54
C ALA A 33 3.74 8.98 5.90
N LYS A 34 4.04 10.28 5.99
CA LYS A 34 5.27 10.90 5.46
C LYS A 34 6.54 10.52 6.21
N GLU A 35 6.43 10.15 7.49
CA GLU A 35 7.58 9.89 8.37
C GLU A 35 7.79 8.39 8.62
N ILE A 36 7.23 7.53 7.77
CA ILE A 36 7.38 6.09 7.90
C ILE A 36 8.83 5.69 7.58
N ALA A 37 9.56 5.30 8.62
CA ALA A 37 10.93 4.84 8.49
C ALA A 37 10.99 3.45 7.83
N VAL A 38 11.77 3.36 6.75
CA VAL A 38 12.13 2.08 6.11
C VAL A 38 13.53 1.67 6.55
N THR A 39 13.71 0.39 6.85
CA THR A 39 14.99 -0.11 7.36
C THR A 39 16.09 -0.09 6.30
N GLY A 40 17.28 0.41 6.64
CA GLY A 40 18.51 0.29 5.84
C GLY A 40 18.56 1.26 4.66
N LYS A 41 19.14 0.82 3.53
CA LYS A 41 19.27 1.63 2.29
C LYS A 41 18.10 1.49 1.31
N LYS A 42 16.95 1.01 1.80
CA LYS A 42 15.77 0.74 0.95
C LYS A 42 15.16 2.01 0.37
N GLU A 43 15.36 3.15 1.02
CA GLU A 43 14.88 4.45 0.53
C GLU A 43 15.47 4.82 -0.84
N ASP A 44 16.72 4.46 -1.07
CA ASP A 44 17.41 4.76 -2.34
C ASP A 44 17.35 3.60 -3.33
N GLN A 45 17.31 2.35 -2.83
CA GLN A 45 17.41 1.14 -3.67
C GLN A 45 16.06 0.61 -4.15
N LYS A 46 14.95 0.98 -3.51
CA LYS A 46 13.63 0.50 -3.90
C LYS A 46 13.14 1.28 -5.13
N LEU A 47 13.19 0.60 -6.27
CA LEU A 47 12.74 1.09 -7.57
C LEU A 47 11.32 0.59 -7.83
N TYR A 48 10.35 1.50 -7.89
CA TYR A 48 9.01 1.20 -8.36
C TYR A 48 8.98 1.29 -9.88
N ARG A 49 8.68 0.17 -10.54
CA ARG A 49 8.58 0.09 -11.99
C ARG A 49 7.12 -0.10 -12.36
N HIS A 50 6.61 0.75 -13.23
CA HIS A 50 5.27 0.63 -13.76
C HIS A 50 5.32 0.66 -15.29
N HIS A 51 4.49 -0.16 -15.92
CA HIS A 51 4.38 -0.23 -17.37
C HIS A 51 3.00 0.30 -17.77
N SER A 52 2.95 1.24 -18.70
CA SER A 52 1.68 1.85 -19.13
C SER A 52 0.85 0.96 -20.09
N GLY A 53 1.32 -0.25 -20.41
CA GLY A 53 0.68 -1.16 -21.36
C GLY A 53 1.06 -0.92 -22.83
N TYR A 54 1.70 0.21 -23.15
CA TYR A 54 2.21 0.53 -24.49
C TYR A 54 3.68 0.14 -24.66
N PRO A 55 4.13 -0.24 -25.87
CA PRO A 55 5.54 -0.53 -26.13
C PRO A 55 6.44 0.66 -25.75
N GLY A 56 7.46 0.42 -24.92
CA GLY A 56 8.36 1.47 -24.41
C GLY A 56 7.82 2.27 -23.22
N GLY A 57 6.65 1.91 -22.69
CA GLY A 57 5.96 2.60 -21.59
C GLY A 57 6.47 2.28 -20.19
N LEU A 58 7.70 1.79 -20.04
CA LEU A 58 8.28 1.45 -18.74
C LEU A 58 8.79 2.72 -18.04
N LYS A 59 8.18 3.07 -16.91
CA LYS A 59 8.60 4.17 -16.05
C LYS A 59 9.12 3.60 -14.74
N THR A 60 10.25 4.13 -14.29
CA THR A 60 10.90 3.73 -13.03
C THR A 60 11.02 4.94 -12.13
N ILE A 61 10.57 4.83 -10.88
CA ILE A 61 10.59 5.90 -9.88
C ILE A 61 11.24 5.36 -8.61
N ASN A 62 12.17 6.13 -8.03
CA ASN A 62 12.81 5.78 -6.75
C ASN A 62 11.87 6.09 -5.58
N TYR A 63 11.94 5.27 -4.54
CA TYR A 63 11.14 5.42 -3.32
C TYR A 63 11.25 6.83 -2.69
N LYS A 64 12.45 7.40 -2.59
CA LYS A 64 12.65 8.77 -2.11
C LYS A 64 11.85 9.83 -2.88
N ARG A 65 11.87 9.76 -4.21
CA ARG A 65 11.13 10.69 -5.08
C ARG A 65 9.62 10.46 -5.03
N LEU A 66 9.20 9.24 -4.71
CA LEU A 66 7.79 8.89 -4.53
C LEU A 66 7.24 9.48 -3.22
N MET A 67 7.98 9.33 -2.12
CA MET A 67 7.64 9.90 -0.80
C MET A 67 7.57 11.43 -0.80
N GLU A 68 8.42 12.10 -1.60
CA GLU A 68 8.38 13.55 -1.79
C GLU A 68 7.15 14.02 -2.59
N LYS A 69 6.67 13.19 -3.52
CA LYS A 69 5.61 13.58 -4.45
C LYS A 69 4.22 13.42 -3.85
N ASP A 70 3.92 12.25 -3.29
CA ASP A 70 2.71 11.99 -2.50
C ASP A 70 2.86 10.66 -1.73
N PRO A 71 2.93 10.69 -0.38
CA PRO A 71 3.11 9.48 0.42
C PRO A 71 1.85 8.59 0.48
N THR A 72 0.66 9.13 0.16
CA THR A 72 -0.63 8.42 0.22
C THR A 72 -0.88 7.56 -1.02
N GLU A 73 -0.27 7.90 -2.16
CA GLU A 73 -0.43 7.16 -3.42
C GLU A 73 0.28 5.79 -3.42
N GLU A 74 1.07 5.48 -2.39
CA GLU A 74 1.69 4.15 -2.24
C GLU A 74 0.66 3.02 -2.11
N SER A 75 -0.56 3.28 -1.65
CA SER A 75 -1.61 2.25 -1.50
C SER A 75 -2.50 2.08 -2.74
N SER A 76 -2.48 3.01 -3.68
CA SER A 76 -3.36 2.98 -4.88
C SER A 76 -2.79 2.23 -6.06
N PHE A 77 -1.52 1.83 -6.02
CA PHE A 77 -0.80 1.29 -7.18
C PHE A 77 -0.43 -0.19 -7.08
N GLY A 78 -0.98 -0.89 -6.08
CA GLY A 78 -0.79 -2.33 -5.86
C GLY A 78 -2.05 -3.19 -5.97
N ASP A 79 -3.25 -2.60 -6.03
CA ASP A 79 -4.48 -3.37 -5.98
C ASP A 79 -5.45 -3.03 -7.11
N VAL A 80 -5.96 -4.09 -7.72
CA VAL A 80 -7.04 -4.15 -8.73
C VAL A 80 -8.39 -3.67 -8.14
N THR A 81 -8.39 -2.84 -7.09
CA THR A 81 -9.55 -2.62 -6.23
C THR A 81 -10.27 -1.29 -6.43
N LYS A 82 -9.70 -0.33 -7.18
CA LYS A 82 -10.41 0.93 -7.48
C LYS A 82 -11.56 0.78 -8.50
N GLU A 83 -11.65 -0.33 -9.23
CA GLU A 83 -12.74 -0.58 -10.18
C GLU A 83 -14.02 -1.16 -9.53
N SER A 84 -13.96 -1.64 -8.28
CA SER A 84 -15.11 -2.29 -7.62
C SER A 84 -15.91 -1.38 -6.69
N LEU A 85 -15.52 -0.11 -6.53
CA LEU A 85 -16.18 0.83 -5.61
C LEU A 85 -17.08 1.87 -6.30
N GLU A 86 -17.28 1.76 -7.63
CA GLU A 86 -18.22 2.59 -8.39
C GLU A 86 -19.37 1.77 -9.03
N ARG A 87 -19.75 0.63 -8.45
CA ARG A 87 -20.99 -0.09 -8.79
C ARG A 87 -21.76 -0.54 -7.55
#